data_AF-A0A957X1B8-F1
#
_entry.id   AF-A0A957X1B8-F1
#
_cell.length_a   1.000
_cell.length_b   1.000
_cell.length_c   1.000
_cell.angle_alpha   90.00
_cell.angle_beta   90.00
_cell.angle_gamma   90.00
#
_symmetry.space_group_name_H-M   'P 1'
#
loop_
_entity.id
_entity.type
_entity.pdbx_description
1 polymer ?
#
loop_
_entity_poly.entity_id
_entity_poly.type
_entity_poly.pdbx_seq_one_letter_code
_entity_poly.pdbx_strand_id
1 'polypeptide(L)'
;MNALAARPLTTIFATRTAKMQENAVREILKVVNRPGMVSLAGGIPAPESFPLDLMPTLLEAVLRNHGSTALQYDATEGFAPLRAALVPYLDEKGVSATADEVLVFSGSQGVLDALGKILISPGDKVAVEAPTYLGALSAFNPYEPTYVQIATDAAGLLPDALEAALRTESIKFLYLVPTFQNPTGRTLSIERRQAIAALLQEYGVLLVEDDPYRDLRYRGEALPPIKHFAPEHVVYVSTLSKTFAPGLRIGFCVAPKAVHRWLVITKQGVDLHTSTLNQALAAEYLAGGYLQQQLP
;
A
#
# COMPACT_ATOMS: atom_id res chain seq x y z
N MET A 1 43.17 1.04 -37.18
CA MET A 1 42.37 0.61 -36.01
C MET A 1 41.23 1.60 -35.85
N ASN A 2 40.00 1.23 -36.24
CA ASN A 2 38.84 2.09 -36.03
C ASN A 2 38.51 2.10 -34.53
N ALA A 3 38.63 3.26 -33.90
CA ALA A 3 38.07 3.48 -32.58
C ALA A 3 36.54 3.31 -32.70
N LEU A 4 36.01 2.22 -32.15
CA LEU A 4 34.57 2.04 -32.01
C LEU A 4 34.03 3.22 -31.21
N ALA A 5 33.20 4.07 -31.83
CA ALA A 5 32.54 5.17 -31.15
C ALA A 5 31.77 4.60 -29.95
N ALA A 6 31.96 5.20 -28.77
CA ALA A 6 31.32 4.74 -27.54
C ALA A 6 29.80 4.76 -27.69
N ARG A 7 29.15 3.64 -27.41
CA ARG A 7 27.69 3.51 -27.44
C ARG A 7 27.08 4.39 -26.33
N PRO A 8 26.09 5.26 -26.61
CA PRO A 8 25.50 6.14 -25.61
C PRO A 8 24.75 5.33 -24.54
N LEU A 9 24.91 5.69 -23.26
CA LEU A 9 24.31 4.99 -22.12
C LEU A 9 22.78 4.91 -22.22
N THR A 10 22.12 5.85 -22.89
CA THR A 10 20.67 5.84 -23.12
C THR A 10 20.16 4.56 -23.80
N THR A 11 21.03 3.86 -24.53
CA THR A 11 20.67 2.65 -25.27
C THR A 11 20.75 1.36 -24.45
N ILE A 12 21.14 1.42 -23.17
CA ILE A 12 21.19 0.25 -22.27
C ILE A 12 19.94 0.12 -21.40
N PHE A 13 19.11 1.17 -21.34
CA PHE A 13 17.89 1.15 -20.54
C PHE A 13 16.87 0.16 -21.10
N ALA A 14 16.16 -0.53 -20.22
CA ALA A 14 15.05 -1.38 -20.60
C ALA A 14 13.94 -0.55 -21.25
N THR A 15 13.17 -1.13 -22.18
CA THR A 15 12.05 -0.46 -22.87
C THR A 15 11.07 0.17 -21.89
N ARG A 16 10.77 -0.54 -20.80
CA ARG A 16 9.89 -0.08 -19.72
C ARG A 16 10.34 1.19 -19.00
N THR A 17 11.63 1.52 -19.07
CA THR A 17 12.17 2.75 -18.48
C THR A 17 11.48 3.98 -19.07
N ALA A 18 11.09 3.92 -20.35
CA ALA A 18 10.34 5.01 -21.00
C ALA A 18 8.92 5.21 -20.43
N LYS A 19 8.38 4.23 -19.68
CA LYS A 19 7.06 4.30 -19.03
C LYS A 19 7.14 4.84 -17.60
N MET A 20 8.35 4.94 -17.03
CA MET A 20 8.60 5.56 -15.74
C MET A 20 8.57 7.08 -15.90
N GLN A 21 7.37 7.68 -15.89
CA GLN A 21 7.22 9.13 -16.00
C GLN A 21 7.46 9.83 -14.66
N GLU A 22 8.05 11.03 -14.71
CA GLU A 22 8.15 11.90 -13.55
C GLU A 22 6.76 12.39 -13.13
N ASN A 23 6.45 12.26 -11.84
CA ASN A 23 5.16 12.63 -11.30
C ASN A 23 5.08 14.15 -11.10
N ALA A 24 4.16 14.84 -11.80
CA ALA A 24 3.94 16.28 -11.68
C ALA A 24 3.68 16.74 -10.23
N VAL A 25 3.08 15.91 -9.39
CA VAL A 25 2.89 16.20 -7.96
C VAL A 25 4.23 16.24 -7.22
N ARG A 26 5.20 15.38 -7.58
CA ARG A 26 6.55 15.43 -6.99
C ARG A 26 7.25 16.74 -7.32
N GLU A 27 7.06 17.28 -8.52
CA GLU A 27 7.59 18.58 -8.90
C GLU A 27 6.91 19.74 -8.15
N ILE A 28 5.60 19.66 -7.93
CA ILE A 28 4.86 20.63 -7.09
C ILE A 28 5.35 20.56 -5.64
N LEU A 29 5.62 19.36 -5.11
CA LEU A 29 6.17 19.18 -3.75
C LEU A 29 7.63 19.63 -3.59
N LYS A 30 8.37 19.93 -4.67
CA LYS A 30 9.68 20.61 -4.52
C LYS A 30 9.52 22.09 -4.19
N VAL A 31 8.38 22.70 -4.51
CA VAL A 31 8.16 24.14 -4.34
C VAL A 31 7.40 24.49 -3.07
N VAL A 32 6.87 23.51 -2.33
CA VAL A 32 6.06 23.74 -1.11
C VAL A 32 6.87 24.26 0.08
N ASN A 33 8.18 24.06 0.10
CA ASN A 33 9.07 24.60 1.15
C ASN A 33 9.62 26.00 0.81
N ARG A 34 9.06 26.68 -0.21
CA ARG A 34 9.47 28.06 -0.53
C ARG A 34 8.91 29.04 0.51
N PRO A 35 9.74 29.92 1.08
CA PRO A 35 9.25 30.99 1.97
C PRO A 35 8.12 31.79 1.31
N GLY A 36 7.02 32.01 2.04
CA GLY A 36 5.83 32.71 1.54
C GLY A 36 4.81 31.84 0.80
N MET A 37 5.08 30.55 0.59
CA MET A 37 4.12 29.60 0.00
C MET A 37 3.25 28.96 1.09
N VAL A 38 1.93 28.99 0.91
CA VAL A 38 0.99 28.14 1.67
C VAL A 38 0.61 26.97 0.78
N SER A 39 1.07 25.77 1.13
CA SER A 39 0.77 24.56 0.36
C SER A 39 -0.37 23.76 0.95
N LEU A 40 -1.35 23.43 0.10
CA LEU A 40 -2.41 22.46 0.39
C LEU A 40 -2.22 21.14 -0.38
N ALA A 41 -1.06 20.95 -1.01
CA ALA A 41 -0.78 19.83 -1.92
C ALA A 41 -0.11 18.62 -1.24
N GLY A 42 0.37 18.79 -0.01
CA GLY A 42 1.12 17.76 0.72
C GLY A 42 0.22 16.65 1.26
N GLY A 43 0.44 15.42 0.79
CA GLY A 43 -0.18 14.19 1.35
C GLY A 43 0.60 13.57 2.52
N ILE A 44 1.27 14.40 3.33
CA ILE A 44 2.15 13.98 4.44
C ILE A 44 1.52 14.35 5.79
N PRO A 45 1.67 13.51 6.84
CA PRO A 45 1.24 13.86 8.18
C PRO A 45 1.98 15.10 8.71
N ALA A 46 1.34 15.83 9.63
CA ALA A 46 1.93 16.99 10.28
C ALA A 46 3.14 16.55 11.15
N PRO A 47 4.31 17.21 11.07
CA PRO A 47 5.47 16.85 11.89
C PRO A 47 5.20 16.86 13.40
N GLU A 48 4.31 17.72 13.85
CA GLU A 48 3.90 17.88 15.24
C GLU A 48 3.09 16.68 15.75
N SER A 49 2.53 15.86 14.86
CA SER A 49 1.80 14.64 15.24
C SER A 49 2.71 13.44 15.47
N PHE A 50 4.03 13.57 15.29
CA PHE A 50 4.94 12.44 15.46
C PHE A 50 5.22 12.17 16.95
N PRO A 51 5.30 10.88 17.38
CA PRO A 51 5.59 10.44 18.76
C PRO A 51 6.97 10.82 19.34
N LEU A 52 7.49 12.04 19.15
CA LEU A 52 8.88 12.37 19.51
C LEU A 52 9.23 12.05 20.97
N ASP A 53 8.31 12.29 21.91
CA ASP A 53 8.51 11.98 23.32
C ASP A 53 8.51 10.47 23.62
N LEU A 54 7.84 9.68 22.78
CA LEU A 54 7.74 8.23 22.90
C LEU A 54 8.93 7.51 22.23
N MET A 55 9.58 8.14 21.25
CA MET A 55 10.66 7.53 20.48
C MET A 55 11.84 7.01 21.34
N PRO A 56 12.34 7.74 22.36
CA PRO A 56 13.38 7.21 23.25
C PRO A 56 12.94 5.93 23.97
N THR A 57 11.70 5.90 24.48
CA THR A 57 11.13 4.73 25.17
C THR A 57 11.03 3.53 24.25
N LEU A 58 10.59 3.72 23.00
CA LEU A 58 10.52 2.63 22.02
C LEU A 58 11.90 2.12 21.65
N LEU A 59 12.88 3.01 21.43
CA LEU A 59 14.25 2.61 21.12
C LEU A 59 14.88 1.82 22.26
N GLU A 60 14.71 2.26 23.51
CA GLU A 60 15.18 1.52 24.68
C GLU A 60 14.50 0.15 24.79
N ALA A 61 13.18 0.09 24.57
CA ALA A 61 12.45 -1.17 24.55
C ALA A 61 12.97 -2.13 23.47
N VAL A 62 13.26 -1.61 22.27
CA VAL A 62 13.82 -2.42 21.18
C VAL A 62 15.17 -3.02 21.57
N LEU A 63 16.08 -2.19 22.10
CA LEU A 63 17.41 -2.65 22.51
C LEU A 63 17.34 -3.65 23.66
N ARG A 64 16.42 -3.44 24.61
CA ARG A 64 16.23 -4.32 25.77
C ARG A 64 15.60 -5.66 25.40
N ASN A 65 14.55 -5.64 24.57
CA ASN A 65 13.72 -6.81 24.29
C ASN A 65 14.27 -7.65 23.13
N HIS A 66 14.86 -7.01 22.12
CA HIS A 66 15.29 -7.66 20.87
C HIS A 66 16.82 -7.63 20.68
N GLY A 67 17.52 -6.70 21.32
CA GLY A 67 18.99 -6.63 21.31
C GLY A 67 19.58 -6.62 19.90
N SER A 68 20.56 -7.49 19.67
CA SER A 68 21.24 -7.61 18.36
C SER A 68 20.33 -8.14 17.25
N THR A 69 19.24 -8.84 17.56
CA THR A 69 18.28 -9.33 16.55
C THR A 69 17.66 -8.17 15.78
N ALA A 70 17.35 -7.06 16.45
CA ALA A 70 16.83 -5.86 15.79
C ALA A 70 17.81 -5.21 14.80
N LEU A 71 19.10 -5.57 14.86
CA LEU A 71 20.17 -5.03 14.02
C LEU A 71 20.68 -6.04 12.98
N GLN A 72 20.12 -7.24 12.94
CA GLN A 72 20.54 -8.32 12.04
C GLN A 72 19.56 -8.48 10.85
N TYR A 73 20.02 -9.19 9.82
CA TYR A 73 19.16 -9.73 8.80
C TYR A 73 18.03 -10.59 9.40
N ASP A 74 16.85 -10.54 8.79
CA ASP A 74 15.66 -11.25 9.24
C ASP A 74 14.93 -11.92 8.06
N ALA A 75 13.80 -12.57 8.36
CA ALA A 75 12.92 -13.20 7.38
C ALA A 75 12.32 -12.17 6.41
N THR A 76 12.24 -12.56 5.14
CA THR A 76 11.65 -11.76 4.06
C THR A 76 10.22 -11.35 4.38
N GLU A 77 9.45 -12.27 4.98
CA GLU A 77 8.05 -12.09 5.35
C GLU A 77 7.85 -10.95 6.35
N GLY A 78 8.86 -10.68 7.18
CA GLY A 78 8.83 -9.64 8.20
C GLY A 78 9.24 -10.16 9.58
N PHE A 79 9.59 -9.22 10.46
CA PHE A 79 10.01 -9.48 11.82
C PHE A 79 8.86 -10.12 12.61
N ALA A 80 9.11 -11.29 13.20
CA ALA A 80 8.06 -12.09 13.82
C ALA A 80 7.24 -11.34 14.90
N PRO A 81 7.84 -10.56 15.82
CA PRO A 81 7.08 -9.74 16.77
C PRO A 81 6.14 -8.73 16.11
N LEU A 82 6.55 -8.09 15.00
CA LEU A 82 5.67 -7.16 14.30
C LEU A 82 4.51 -7.90 13.63
N ARG A 83 4.78 -9.02 12.95
CA ARG A 83 3.73 -9.83 12.33
C ARG A 83 2.70 -10.30 13.35
N ALA A 84 3.15 -10.71 14.54
CA ALA A 84 2.27 -11.07 15.65
C ALA A 84 1.45 -9.88 16.18
N ALA A 85 2.06 -8.69 16.34
CA ALA A 85 1.36 -7.48 16.78
C ALA A 85 0.35 -6.95 15.75
N LEU A 86 0.57 -7.22 14.45
CA LEU A 86 -0.35 -6.84 13.39
C LEU A 86 -1.63 -7.68 13.36
N VAL A 87 -1.62 -8.93 13.86
CA VAL A 87 -2.80 -9.80 13.89
C VAL A 87 -3.98 -9.16 14.64
N PRO A 88 -3.86 -8.79 15.94
CA PRO A 88 -4.97 -8.13 16.66
C PRO A 88 -5.32 -6.76 16.06
N TYR A 89 -4.31 -6.03 15.56
CA TYR A 89 -4.54 -4.74 14.88
C TYR A 89 -5.40 -4.90 13.60
N LEU A 90 -5.23 -5.99 12.85
CA LEU A 90 -5.99 -6.31 11.65
C LEU A 90 -7.38 -6.86 12.00
N ASP A 91 -7.47 -7.69 13.04
CA ASP A 91 -8.74 -8.27 13.51
C ASP A 91 -9.72 -7.19 13.98
N GLU A 92 -9.25 -6.19 14.73
CA GLU A 92 -10.04 -5.00 15.11
C GLU A 92 -10.62 -4.25 13.89
N LYS A 93 -9.96 -4.39 12.73
CA LYS A 93 -10.36 -3.75 11.47
C LYS A 93 -11.24 -4.65 10.61
N GLY A 94 -11.56 -5.86 11.06
CA GLY A 94 -12.33 -6.85 10.33
C GLY A 94 -11.52 -7.62 9.29
N VAL A 95 -10.19 -7.60 9.37
CA VAL A 95 -9.29 -8.40 8.52
C VAL A 95 -8.74 -9.56 9.34
N SER A 96 -9.36 -10.74 9.20
CA SER A 96 -8.82 -11.97 9.79
C SER A 96 -7.53 -12.39 9.08
N ALA A 97 -6.47 -12.58 9.85
CA ALA A 97 -5.19 -13.09 9.37
C ALA A 97 -4.42 -13.77 10.51
N THR A 98 -3.67 -14.82 10.19
CA THR A 98 -2.62 -15.35 11.04
C THR A 98 -1.32 -14.58 10.83
N ALA A 99 -0.37 -14.69 11.75
CA ALA A 99 0.93 -14.05 11.59
C ALA A 99 1.62 -14.49 10.28
N ASP A 100 1.45 -15.76 9.86
CA ASP A 100 1.97 -16.36 8.61
C ASP A 100 1.36 -15.83 7.32
N GLU A 101 0.24 -15.14 7.40
CA GLU A 101 -0.42 -14.51 6.25
C GLU A 101 -0.09 -13.03 6.11
N VAL A 102 0.54 -12.43 7.13
CA VAL A 102 0.96 -11.03 7.14
C VAL A 102 2.35 -10.89 6.55
N LEU A 103 2.48 -10.13 5.48
CA LEU A 103 3.75 -9.75 4.87
C LEU A 103 4.07 -8.28 5.11
N VAL A 104 5.26 -8.00 5.64
CA VAL A 104 5.75 -6.63 5.87
C VAL A 104 6.59 -6.17 4.69
N PHE A 105 6.37 -4.92 4.27
CA PHE A 105 7.05 -4.27 3.16
C PHE A 105 7.57 -2.89 3.57
N SER A 106 8.47 -2.36 2.74
CA SER A 106 9.06 -1.03 2.88
C SER A 106 8.05 0.08 2.46
N GLY A 107 6.92 0.15 3.18
CA GLY A 107 5.71 0.92 2.89
C GLY A 107 4.74 0.21 1.94
N SER A 108 3.49 0.67 1.88
CA SER A 108 2.48 0.13 0.94
C SER A 108 2.94 0.22 -0.51
N GLN A 109 3.71 1.25 -0.85
CA GLN A 109 4.32 1.41 -2.17
C GLN A 109 5.16 0.20 -2.61
N GLY A 110 5.86 -0.46 -1.69
CA GLY A 110 6.61 -1.68 -1.99
C GLY A 110 5.71 -2.87 -2.31
N VAL A 111 4.54 -2.95 -1.66
CA VAL A 111 3.51 -3.95 -1.99
C VAL A 111 2.95 -3.69 -3.39
N LEU A 112 2.63 -2.43 -3.72
CA LEU A 112 2.09 -2.05 -5.03
C LEU A 112 3.08 -2.35 -6.15
N ASP A 113 4.37 -2.03 -5.99
CA ASP A 113 5.38 -2.38 -7.00
C ASP A 113 5.51 -3.91 -7.17
N ALA A 114 5.55 -4.65 -6.07
CA ALA A 114 5.60 -6.11 -6.11
C ALA A 114 4.38 -6.72 -6.83
N LEU A 115 3.17 -6.21 -6.56
CA LEU A 115 1.95 -6.62 -7.25
C LEU A 115 2.01 -6.29 -8.75
N GLY A 116 2.47 -5.09 -9.12
CA GLY A 116 2.70 -4.72 -10.51
C GLY A 116 3.63 -5.70 -11.20
N LYS A 117 4.75 -6.04 -10.54
CA LYS A 117 5.77 -6.95 -11.06
C LYS A 117 5.29 -8.38 -11.29
N ILE A 118 4.45 -8.92 -10.41
CA ILE A 118 4.01 -10.32 -10.47
C ILE A 118 2.71 -10.51 -11.25
N LEU A 119 1.85 -9.48 -11.37
CA LEU A 119 0.52 -9.61 -11.98
C LEU A 119 0.42 -9.01 -13.37
N ILE A 120 1.19 -7.96 -13.68
CA ILE A 120 1.00 -7.18 -14.91
C ILE A 120 2.00 -7.63 -15.99
N SER A 121 1.46 -8.10 -17.10
CA SER A 121 2.15 -8.17 -18.38
C SER A 121 1.81 -6.95 -19.25
N PRO A 122 2.66 -6.59 -20.23
CA PRO A 122 2.37 -5.47 -21.12
C PRO A 122 1.00 -5.61 -21.80
N GLY A 123 0.17 -4.57 -21.68
CA GLY A 123 -1.18 -4.52 -22.23
C GLY A 123 -2.28 -5.11 -21.35
N ASP A 124 -1.97 -5.76 -20.23
CA ASP A 124 -2.97 -6.25 -19.28
C ASP A 124 -3.84 -5.09 -18.77
N LYS A 125 -5.14 -5.34 -18.59
CA LYS A 125 -6.11 -4.31 -18.19
C LYS A 125 -6.22 -4.24 -16.68
N VAL A 126 -5.87 -3.08 -16.09
CA VAL A 126 -6.03 -2.82 -14.66
C VAL A 126 -7.21 -1.87 -14.47
N ALA A 127 -8.23 -2.31 -13.74
CA ALA A 127 -9.36 -1.47 -13.41
C ALA A 127 -8.99 -0.51 -12.27
N VAL A 128 -9.32 0.77 -12.43
CA VAL A 128 -9.08 1.81 -11.43
C VAL A 128 -10.28 2.75 -11.36
N GLU A 129 -10.52 3.32 -10.20
CA GLU A 129 -11.36 4.51 -10.08
C GLU A 129 -10.67 5.74 -10.71
N ALA A 130 -11.45 6.72 -11.18
CA ALA A 130 -10.94 7.97 -11.73
C ALA A 130 -11.58 9.17 -10.99
N PRO A 131 -10.77 10.03 -10.32
CA PRO A 131 -9.32 9.96 -10.11
C PRO A 131 -8.90 8.87 -9.11
N THR A 132 -7.61 8.52 -9.05
CA THR A 132 -7.03 7.55 -8.09
C THR A 132 -5.64 7.98 -7.59
N TYR A 133 -5.06 7.19 -6.68
CA TYR A 133 -3.75 7.43 -6.10
C TYR A 133 -2.62 7.32 -7.14
N LEU A 134 -1.94 8.44 -7.39
CA LEU A 134 -0.84 8.51 -8.37
C LEU A 134 0.34 7.58 -8.05
N GLY A 135 0.57 7.26 -6.78
CA GLY A 135 1.64 6.34 -6.41
C GLY A 135 1.38 4.91 -6.88
N ALA A 136 0.11 4.46 -6.91
CA ALA A 136 -0.23 3.18 -7.51
C ALA A 136 0.03 3.18 -9.02
N LEU A 137 -0.38 4.22 -9.74
CA LEU A 137 -0.08 4.36 -11.17
C LEU A 137 1.43 4.38 -11.43
N SER A 138 2.20 5.08 -10.60
CA SER A 138 3.67 5.09 -10.69
C SER A 138 4.30 3.71 -10.43
N ALA A 139 3.70 2.89 -9.57
CA ALA A 139 4.13 1.51 -9.34
C ALA A 139 3.81 0.59 -10.52
N PHE A 140 2.64 0.79 -11.15
CA PHE A 140 2.15 -0.10 -12.18
C PHE A 140 2.63 0.26 -13.60
N ASN A 141 2.80 1.54 -13.91
CA ASN A 141 3.22 2.04 -15.24
C ASN A 141 4.46 1.34 -15.82
N PRO A 142 5.53 1.03 -15.04
CA PRO A 142 6.69 0.30 -15.55
C PRO A 142 6.39 -1.11 -16.06
N TYR A 143 5.23 -1.67 -15.73
CA TYR A 143 4.77 -2.97 -16.20
C TYR A 143 3.80 -2.87 -17.38
N GLU A 144 3.60 -1.64 -17.87
CA GLU A 144 2.88 -1.30 -19.10
C GLU A 144 1.40 -1.75 -19.16
N PRO A 145 0.58 -1.53 -18.11
CA PRO A 145 -0.84 -1.86 -18.15
C PRO A 145 -1.61 -0.92 -19.09
N THR A 146 -2.81 -1.34 -19.47
CA THR A 146 -3.86 -0.45 -19.94
C THR A 146 -4.84 -0.21 -18.79
N TYR A 147 -5.16 1.05 -18.49
CA TYR A 147 -6.11 1.35 -17.41
C TYR A 147 -7.54 1.37 -17.93
N VAL A 148 -8.42 0.64 -17.24
CA VAL A 148 -9.88 0.70 -17.44
C VAL A 148 -10.44 1.56 -16.32
N GLN A 149 -11.00 2.72 -16.68
CA GLN A 149 -11.57 3.65 -15.71
C GLN A 149 -12.99 3.24 -15.36
N ILE A 150 -13.24 2.99 -14.08
CA ILE A 150 -14.58 2.70 -13.58
C ILE A 150 -15.24 3.99 -13.09
N ALA A 151 -16.50 4.19 -13.48
CA ALA A 151 -17.25 5.37 -13.12
C ALA A 151 -17.44 5.49 -11.60
N THR A 152 -17.40 6.73 -11.10
CA THR A 152 -17.59 7.07 -9.68
C THR A 152 -18.62 8.18 -9.51
N ASP A 153 -19.23 8.25 -8.34
CA ASP A 153 -20.07 9.38 -7.90
C ASP A 153 -19.59 9.92 -6.53
N ALA A 154 -20.43 10.70 -5.86
CA ALA A 154 -20.12 11.28 -4.55
C ALA A 154 -19.82 10.22 -3.46
N ALA A 155 -20.31 8.99 -3.61
CA ALA A 155 -20.06 7.87 -2.70
C ALA A 155 -18.96 6.91 -3.22
N GLY A 156 -18.24 7.28 -4.28
CA GLY A 156 -17.10 6.54 -4.85
C GLY A 156 -17.49 5.65 -6.03
N LEU A 157 -16.78 4.54 -6.23
CA LEU A 157 -16.99 3.62 -7.35
C LEU A 157 -18.44 3.10 -7.42
N LEU A 158 -18.97 2.98 -8.64
CA LEU A 158 -20.30 2.44 -8.93
C LEU A 158 -20.21 0.93 -9.24
N PRO A 159 -20.86 0.05 -8.47
CA PRO A 159 -20.87 -1.40 -8.73
C PRO A 159 -21.35 -1.77 -10.13
N ASP A 160 -22.43 -1.16 -10.63
CA ASP A 160 -22.96 -1.45 -11.96
C ASP A 160 -21.96 -1.12 -13.08
N ALA A 161 -21.16 -0.05 -12.90
CA ALA A 161 -20.11 0.31 -13.84
C ALA A 161 -18.93 -0.67 -13.79
N LEU A 162 -18.60 -1.18 -12.60
CA LEU A 162 -17.63 -2.25 -12.46
C LEU A 162 -18.12 -3.53 -13.13
N GLU A 163 -19.36 -3.94 -12.89
CA GLU A 163 -19.94 -5.12 -13.52
C GLU A 163 -19.95 -5.01 -15.05
N ALA A 164 -20.37 -3.87 -15.59
CA ALA A 164 -20.34 -3.62 -17.03
C ALA A 164 -18.94 -3.81 -17.61
N ALA A 165 -17.91 -3.26 -16.95
CA ALA A 165 -16.52 -3.44 -17.37
C ALA A 165 -16.07 -4.91 -17.26
N LEU A 166 -16.42 -5.62 -16.18
CA LEU A 166 -16.09 -7.03 -15.99
C LEU A 166 -16.72 -7.94 -17.06
N ARG A 167 -17.88 -7.57 -17.60
CA ARG A 167 -18.56 -8.31 -18.68
C ARG A 167 -17.90 -8.10 -20.05
N THR A 168 -17.27 -6.94 -20.29
CA THR A 168 -16.75 -6.58 -21.62
C THR A 168 -15.22 -6.60 -21.72
N GLU A 169 -14.53 -6.50 -20.59
CA GLU A 169 -13.08 -6.36 -20.51
C GLU A 169 -12.46 -7.54 -19.75
N SER A 170 -11.30 -8.01 -20.22
CA SER A 170 -10.49 -8.98 -19.47
C SER A 170 -9.66 -8.25 -18.41
N ILE A 171 -10.29 -7.91 -17.28
CA ILE A 171 -9.66 -7.19 -16.17
C ILE A 171 -8.71 -8.13 -15.41
N LYS A 172 -7.43 -7.73 -15.31
CA LYS A 172 -6.41 -8.44 -14.54
C LYS A 172 -6.66 -8.35 -13.04
N PHE A 173 -6.84 -7.13 -12.55
CA PHE A 173 -7.21 -6.83 -11.17
C PHE A 173 -7.81 -5.43 -11.10
N LEU A 174 -8.54 -5.19 -10.01
CA LEU A 174 -9.07 -3.89 -9.61
C LEU A 174 -8.16 -3.28 -8.53
N TYR A 175 -7.87 -1.98 -8.61
CA TYR A 175 -7.22 -1.22 -7.53
C TYR A 175 -8.18 -0.17 -6.98
N LEU A 176 -8.36 -0.15 -5.66
CA LEU A 176 -9.21 0.82 -4.96
C LEU A 176 -8.59 1.32 -3.66
N VAL A 177 -9.02 2.52 -3.27
CA VAL A 177 -8.82 3.08 -1.93
C VAL A 177 -10.20 3.32 -1.30
N PRO A 178 -10.82 2.30 -0.65
CA PRO A 178 -12.23 2.37 -0.25
C PRO A 178 -12.54 3.35 0.89
N THR A 179 -11.52 3.74 1.65
CA THR A 179 -11.66 4.58 2.85
C THR A 179 -10.82 5.84 2.71
N PHE A 180 -11.46 7.01 2.80
CA PHE A 180 -10.82 8.33 2.62
C PHE A 180 -9.93 8.40 1.38
N GLN A 181 -10.52 8.00 0.26
CA GLN A 181 -9.91 7.83 -1.05
C GLN A 181 -8.96 8.98 -1.41
N ASN A 182 -7.77 8.68 -1.89
CA ASN A 182 -6.86 9.69 -2.42
C ASN A 182 -7.05 9.80 -3.94
N PRO A 183 -7.47 10.97 -4.49
CA PRO A 183 -7.48 12.30 -3.86
C PRO A 183 -8.84 12.83 -3.35
N THR A 184 -9.94 12.09 -3.50
CA THR A 184 -11.31 12.63 -3.33
C THR A 184 -11.81 12.75 -1.89
N GLY A 185 -11.18 12.09 -0.93
CA GLY A 185 -11.61 11.95 0.47
C GLY A 185 -12.84 11.05 0.67
N ARG A 186 -13.40 10.46 -0.40
CA ARG A 186 -14.63 9.66 -0.36
C ARG A 186 -14.43 8.35 0.39
N THR A 187 -15.51 7.83 0.96
CA THR A 187 -15.54 6.50 1.57
C THR A 187 -16.69 5.71 0.96
N LEU A 188 -16.40 4.51 0.47
CA LEU A 188 -17.42 3.59 -0.03
C LEU A 188 -18.37 3.18 1.10
N SER A 189 -19.67 3.23 0.84
CA SER A 189 -20.68 2.70 1.75
C SER A 189 -20.55 1.18 1.92
N ILE A 190 -21.16 0.65 2.98
CA ILE A 190 -21.12 -0.78 3.26
C ILE A 190 -21.79 -1.60 2.14
N GLU A 191 -22.89 -1.10 1.58
CA GLU A 191 -23.62 -1.74 0.49
C GLU A 191 -22.75 -1.83 -0.76
N ARG A 192 -21.97 -0.79 -1.07
CA ARG A 192 -21.04 -0.82 -2.20
C ARG A 192 -19.89 -1.78 -1.98
N ARG A 193 -19.34 -1.85 -0.76
CA ARG A 193 -18.28 -2.81 -0.41
C ARG A 193 -18.77 -4.24 -0.59
N GLN A 194 -19.98 -4.55 -0.14
CA GLN A 194 -20.61 -5.86 -0.31
C GLN A 194 -20.93 -6.18 -1.78
N ALA A 195 -21.46 -5.22 -2.54
CA ALA A 195 -21.73 -5.39 -3.96
C ALA A 195 -20.44 -5.64 -4.76
N ILE A 196 -19.37 -4.88 -4.51
CA ILE A 196 -18.07 -5.10 -5.13
C ILE A 196 -17.53 -6.47 -4.74
N ALA A 197 -17.59 -6.86 -3.46
CA ALA A 197 -17.16 -8.19 -3.01
C ALA A 197 -17.88 -9.33 -3.75
N ALA A 198 -19.19 -9.21 -3.95
CA ALA A 198 -19.97 -10.19 -4.71
C ALA A 198 -19.50 -10.27 -6.17
N LEU A 199 -19.25 -9.13 -6.83
CA LEU A 199 -18.72 -9.10 -8.20
C LEU A 199 -17.32 -9.73 -8.29
N LEU A 200 -16.44 -9.48 -7.31
CA LEU A 200 -15.10 -10.11 -7.30
C LEU A 200 -15.19 -11.64 -7.25
N GLN A 201 -16.12 -12.16 -6.45
CA GLN A 201 -16.37 -13.61 -6.32
C GLN A 201 -17.01 -14.18 -7.59
N GLU A 202 -18.03 -13.52 -8.15
CA GLU A 202 -18.76 -13.96 -9.34
C GLU A 202 -17.85 -14.04 -10.57
N TYR A 203 -17.02 -13.01 -10.77
CA TYR A 203 -16.16 -12.89 -11.96
C TYR A 203 -14.74 -13.43 -11.74
N GLY A 204 -14.40 -13.85 -10.51
CA GLY A 204 -13.07 -14.38 -10.19
C GLY A 204 -11.94 -13.35 -10.30
N VAL A 205 -12.22 -12.07 -10.03
CA VAL A 205 -11.26 -10.96 -10.19
C VAL A 205 -10.60 -10.62 -8.86
N LEU A 206 -9.30 -10.34 -8.90
CA LEU A 206 -8.55 -9.88 -7.73
C LEU A 206 -8.77 -8.38 -7.50
N LEU A 207 -8.95 -7.98 -6.25
CA LEU A 207 -8.88 -6.58 -5.80
C LEU A 207 -7.60 -6.34 -5.01
N VAL A 208 -6.93 -5.24 -5.30
CA VAL A 208 -5.93 -4.61 -4.45
C VAL A 208 -6.64 -3.51 -3.66
N GLU A 209 -6.95 -3.78 -2.40
CA GLU A 209 -7.59 -2.84 -1.48
C GLU A 209 -6.51 -2.12 -0.67
N ASP A 210 -6.20 -0.87 -1.04
CA ASP A 210 -5.20 -0.04 -0.38
C ASP A 210 -5.87 0.87 0.65
N ASP A 211 -5.64 0.61 1.94
CA ASP A 211 -6.31 1.29 3.05
C ASP A 211 -5.30 1.94 4.02
N PRO A 212 -4.62 3.02 3.60
CA PRO A 212 -3.62 3.71 4.42
C PRO A 212 -4.24 4.73 5.40
N TYR A 213 -5.53 5.06 5.25
CA TYR A 213 -6.19 6.16 5.96
C TYR A 213 -7.25 5.70 6.96
N ARG A 214 -7.60 4.41 7.01
CA ARG A 214 -8.71 3.87 7.81
C ARG A 214 -8.82 4.43 9.22
N ASP A 215 -7.68 4.50 9.90
CA ASP A 215 -7.53 4.90 11.30
C ASP A 215 -7.68 6.42 11.51
N LEU A 216 -7.64 7.22 10.44
CA LEU A 216 -7.81 8.67 10.48
C LEU A 216 -9.28 9.08 10.32
N ARG A 217 -10.18 8.34 10.96
CA ARG A 217 -11.61 8.60 10.94
C ARG A 217 -12.00 9.61 12.01
N TYR A 218 -12.23 10.85 11.61
CA TYR A 218 -12.67 11.89 12.55
C TYR A 218 -14.15 11.82 12.92
N ARG A 219 -15.00 11.20 12.09
CA ARG A 219 -16.45 11.11 12.27
C ARG A 219 -17.06 9.86 11.64
N GLY A 220 -18.22 9.46 12.16
CA GLY A 220 -18.97 8.30 11.69
C GLY A 220 -18.36 6.98 12.17
N GLU A 221 -18.89 5.87 11.70
CA GLU A 221 -18.49 4.53 12.14
C GLU A 221 -17.43 3.92 11.23
N ALA A 222 -16.58 3.08 11.81
CA ALA A 222 -15.62 2.29 11.05
C ALA A 222 -16.34 1.19 10.25
N LEU A 223 -16.05 1.10 8.95
CA LEU A 223 -16.65 0.09 8.07
C LEU A 223 -15.67 -1.06 7.83
N PRO A 224 -16.12 -2.32 7.81
CA PRO A 224 -15.27 -3.43 7.42
C PRO A 224 -14.74 -3.24 5.98
N PRO A 225 -13.50 -3.67 5.70
CA PRO A 225 -12.93 -3.64 4.35
C PRO A 225 -13.62 -4.63 3.42
N ILE A 226 -13.42 -4.48 2.11
CA ILE A 226 -13.93 -5.43 1.10
C ILE A 226 -13.32 -6.82 1.33
N LYS A 227 -12.06 -6.90 1.79
CA LYS A 227 -11.39 -8.13 2.24
C LYS A 227 -12.23 -8.94 3.24
N HIS A 228 -13.00 -8.28 4.10
CA HIS A 228 -13.88 -8.96 5.05
C HIS A 228 -14.94 -9.82 4.35
N PHE A 229 -15.48 -9.33 3.24
CA PHE A 229 -16.56 -9.98 2.50
C PHE A 229 -16.05 -10.94 1.42
N ALA A 230 -14.87 -10.69 0.85
CA ALA A 230 -14.27 -11.52 -0.19
C ALA A 230 -12.79 -11.88 0.10
N PRO A 231 -12.51 -12.63 1.18
CA PRO A 231 -11.14 -12.85 1.65
C PRO A 231 -10.23 -13.52 0.60
N GLU A 232 -10.76 -14.40 -0.24
CA GLU A 232 -9.98 -15.13 -1.25
C GLU A 232 -9.69 -14.31 -2.52
N HIS A 233 -10.32 -13.14 -2.67
CA HIS A 233 -10.23 -12.30 -3.88
C HIS A 233 -9.60 -10.94 -3.61
N VAL A 234 -9.10 -10.67 -2.40
CA VAL A 234 -8.59 -9.35 -2.04
C VAL A 234 -7.19 -9.46 -1.46
N VAL A 235 -6.25 -8.69 -2.02
CA VAL A 235 -5.01 -8.31 -1.35
C VAL A 235 -5.29 -7.04 -0.56
N TYR A 236 -5.38 -7.15 0.76
CA TYR A 236 -5.51 -6.00 1.65
C TYR A 236 -4.13 -5.41 1.90
N VAL A 237 -3.97 -4.11 1.65
CA VAL A 237 -2.71 -3.36 1.80
C VAL A 237 -2.93 -2.22 2.77
N SER A 238 -2.03 -2.05 3.73
CA SER A 238 -2.08 -0.91 4.66
C SER A 238 -0.68 -0.50 5.10
N THR A 239 -0.59 0.55 5.93
CA THR A 239 0.67 1.14 6.34
C THR A 239 0.55 1.90 7.65
N LEU A 240 1.65 1.93 8.42
CA LEU A 240 1.79 2.80 9.59
C LEU A 240 2.32 4.20 9.21
N SER A 241 2.45 4.51 7.91
CA SER A 241 2.98 5.80 7.46
C SER A 241 2.13 7.00 7.88
N LYS A 242 0.84 6.77 8.13
CA LYS A 242 -0.15 7.82 8.46
C LYS A 242 -0.52 7.86 9.94
N THR A 243 -0.12 6.83 10.69
CA THR A 243 -0.55 6.60 12.09
C THR A 243 0.62 6.43 13.07
N PHE A 244 1.86 6.32 12.56
CA PHE A 244 3.07 6.28 13.38
C PHE A 244 4.11 7.26 12.85
N ALA A 245 4.84 6.89 11.78
CA ALA A 245 5.78 7.78 11.13
C ALA A 245 6.08 7.33 9.69
N PRO A 246 5.95 8.20 8.68
CA PRO A 246 6.20 7.83 7.29
C PRO A 246 7.67 7.45 7.03
N GLY A 247 8.60 8.00 7.81
CA GLY A 247 10.05 7.74 7.68
C GLY A 247 10.48 6.32 8.03
N LEU A 248 9.67 5.58 8.81
CA LEU A 248 9.97 4.19 9.16
C LEU A 248 9.73 3.20 8.02
N ARG A 249 8.99 3.63 6.99
CA ARG A 249 8.66 2.82 5.81
C ARG A 249 8.03 1.46 6.18
N ILE A 250 7.05 1.44 7.09
CA ILE A 250 6.33 0.21 7.44
C ILE A 250 5.00 0.14 6.69
N GLY A 251 4.92 -0.78 5.74
CA GLY A 251 3.69 -1.21 5.08
C GLY A 251 3.51 -2.70 5.27
N PHE A 252 2.29 -3.20 5.08
CA PHE A 252 2.02 -4.63 5.17
C PHE A 252 0.82 -5.01 4.30
N CYS A 253 0.70 -6.30 4.02
CA CYS A 253 -0.45 -6.83 3.32
C CYS A 253 -0.86 -8.21 3.82
N VAL A 254 -2.12 -8.55 3.56
CA VAL A 254 -2.70 -9.89 3.69
C VAL A 254 -3.24 -10.27 2.31
N ALA A 255 -2.68 -11.32 1.72
CA ALA A 255 -2.95 -11.71 0.34
C ALA A 255 -3.48 -13.15 0.26
N PRO A 256 -4.29 -13.51 -0.75
CA PRO A 256 -4.65 -14.89 -1.01
C PRO A 256 -3.39 -15.75 -1.21
N LYS A 257 -3.42 -17.01 -0.78
CA LYS A 257 -2.25 -17.91 -0.77
C LYS A 257 -1.51 -17.99 -2.11
N ALA A 258 -2.27 -17.95 -3.22
CA ALA A 258 -1.73 -17.97 -4.58
C ALA A 258 -0.85 -16.75 -4.90
N VAL A 259 -1.19 -15.58 -4.36
CA VAL A 259 -0.43 -14.32 -4.55
C VAL A 259 0.67 -14.19 -3.50
N HIS A 260 0.39 -14.57 -2.25
CA HIS A 260 1.30 -14.47 -1.11
C HIS A 260 2.71 -15.02 -1.40
N ARG A 261 2.79 -16.25 -1.94
CA ARG A 261 4.08 -16.89 -2.25
C ARG A 261 4.94 -16.03 -3.20
N TRP A 262 4.33 -15.43 -4.21
CA TRP A 262 5.05 -14.63 -5.21
C TRP A 262 5.46 -13.27 -4.67
N LEU A 263 4.69 -12.69 -3.74
CA LEU A 263 5.07 -11.48 -3.02
C LEU A 263 6.33 -11.71 -2.18
N VAL A 264 6.44 -12.83 -1.47
CA VAL A 264 7.66 -13.19 -0.71
C VAL A 264 8.87 -13.31 -1.65
N ILE A 265 8.77 -14.12 -2.71
CA ILE A 265 9.88 -14.32 -3.67
C ILE A 265 10.31 -12.98 -4.30
N THR A 266 9.34 -12.16 -4.68
CA THR A 266 9.62 -10.87 -5.32
C THR A 266 10.28 -9.90 -4.34
N LYS A 267 9.78 -9.82 -3.10
CA LYS A 267 10.36 -8.99 -2.05
C LYS A 267 11.80 -9.39 -1.75
N GLN A 268 12.08 -10.69 -1.63
CA GLN A 268 13.43 -11.19 -1.38
C GLN A 268 14.41 -10.72 -2.44
N GLY A 269 14.00 -10.74 -3.72
CA GLY A 269 14.81 -10.24 -4.83
C GLY A 269 14.92 -8.72 -4.94
N VAL A 270 14.14 -7.95 -4.18
CA VAL A 270 14.16 -6.47 -4.16
C VAL A 270 15.03 -5.93 -3.03
N ASP A 271 14.75 -6.34 -1.79
CA ASP A 271 15.40 -5.77 -0.60
C ASP A 271 15.79 -6.79 0.47
N LEU A 272 15.68 -8.10 0.16
CA LEU A 272 15.81 -9.22 1.11
C LEU A 272 14.71 -9.19 2.18
N HIS A 273 14.70 -8.19 3.04
CA HIS A 273 13.65 -7.94 4.04
C HIS A 273 13.59 -6.45 4.39
N THR A 274 12.49 -6.02 5.01
CA THR A 274 12.36 -4.65 5.51
C THR A 274 13.23 -4.45 6.76
N SER A 275 13.74 -3.24 7.00
CA SER A 275 14.60 -2.92 8.16
C SER A 275 14.05 -3.48 9.48
N THR A 276 14.79 -4.41 10.09
CA THR A 276 14.38 -5.08 11.34
C THR A 276 14.24 -4.09 12.48
N LEU A 277 15.12 -3.08 12.56
CA LEU A 277 15.04 -2.01 13.57
C LEU A 277 13.72 -1.23 13.48
N ASN A 278 13.33 -0.83 12.28
CA ASN A 278 12.06 -0.11 12.07
C ASN A 278 10.85 -1.01 12.36
N GLN A 279 10.94 -2.30 12.02
CA GLN A 279 9.89 -3.26 12.34
C GLN A 279 9.77 -3.51 13.85
N ALA A 280 10.90 -3.57 14.57
CA ALA A 280 10.92 -3.72 16.03
C ALA A 280 10.31 -2.50 16.72
N LEU A 281 10.61 -1.28 16.26
CA LEU A 281 9.95 -0.05 16.73
C LEU A 281 8.43 -0.11 16.54
N ALA A 282 7.99 -0.54 15.36
CA ALA A 282 6.56 -0.71 15.08
C ALA A 282 5.91 -1.81 15.93
N ALA A 283 6.63 -2.89 16.22
CA ALA A 283 6.15 -3.97 17.08
C ALA A 283 5.92 -3.46 18.51
N GLU A 284 6.89 -2.75 19.10
CA GLU A 284 6.75 -2.14 20.43
C GLU A 284 5.65 -1.06 20.44
N TYR A 285 5.53 -0.29 19.36
CA TYR A 285 4.49 0.74 19.23
C TYR A 285 3.07 0.15 19.25
N LEU A 286 2.84 -0.92 18.48
CA LEU A 286 1.53 -1.58 18.43
C LEU A 286 1.25 -2.39 19.70
N ALA A 287 2.21 -3.20 20.16
CA ALA A 287 2.03 -4.06 21.32
C ALA A 287 1.86 -3.26 22.63
N GLY A 288 2.45 -2.06 22.71
CA GLY A 288 2.27 -1.15 23.84
C GLY A 288 0.95 -0.37 23.84
N GLY A 289 0.10 -0.53 22.83
CA GLY A 289 -1.19 0.18 22.75
C GLY A 289 -1.05 1.70 22.56
N TYR A 290 0.08 2.15 22.02
CA TYR A 290 0.35 3.58 21.84
C TYR A 290 -0.44 4.16 20.66
N LEU A 291 -0.76 3.34 19.65
CA LEU A 291 -1.56 3.75 18.50
C LEU A 291 -2.90 4.36 18.93
N GLN A 292 -3.64 3.69 19.82
CA GLN A 292 -4.94 4.15 20.29
C GLN A 292 -4.88 5.47 21.07
N GLN A 293 -3.70 5.86 21.56
CA GLN A 293 -3.50 7.12 22.29
C GLN A 293 -3.17 8.29 21.36
N GLN A 294 -2.74 8.00 20.12
CA GLN A 294 -2.34 9.02 19.13
C GLN A 294 -3.41 9.32 18.09
N LEU A 295 -4.36 8.42 17.91
CA LEU A 295 -5.45 8.59 16.98
C LEU A 295 -6.59 9.42 17.61
N PRO A 296 -7.35 10.17 16.80
CA PRO A 296 -8.49 10.98 17.24
C PRO A 296 -9.66 10.15 17.80
#